data_AF-A0A7W5LTA3-F1
#
_entry.id   AF-A0A7W5LTA3-F1
#
_cell.length_a   1.000
_cell.length_b   1.000
_cell.length_c   1.000
_cell.angle_alpha   90.00
_cell.angle_beta   90.00
_cell.angle_gamma   90.00
#
_symmetry.space_group_name_H-M   'P 1'
#
loop_
_entity.id
_entity.type
_entity.pdbx_description
1 polymer ?
#
loop_
_entity_poly.entity_id
_entity_poly.type
_entity_poly.pdbx_seq_one_letter_code
_entity_poly.pdbx_strand_id
1 'polypeptide(L)' 'MNKQQDSEYRLTSEAVQTWYRFYEVSPDDRASHVLRAAAVDLYEHGYRTADDIATMLIGTYVGIWSTKVNAATSESVH' A
#
# COMPACT_ATOMS: atom_id res chain seq x y z
N MET A 1 9.29 24.55 -6.44
CA MET A 1 8.80 23.27 -5.87
C MET A 1 7.44 23.54 -5.24
N ASN A 2 6.40 22.82 -5.66
CA ASN A 2 5.03 23.07 -5.20
C ASN A 2 4.85 22.44 -3.81
N LYS A 3 4.51 23.22 -2.78
CA LYS A 3 4.36 22.75 -1.39
C LYS A 3 3.34 21.61 -1.23
N GLN A 4 2.37 21.54 -2.13
CA GLN A 4 1.36 20.48 -2.18
C GLN A 4 1.95 19.13 -2.62
N GLN A 5 2.88 19.14 -3.59
CA GLN A 5 3.51 17.93 -4.11
C GLN A 5 4.47 17.29 -3.09
N ASP A 6 5.14 18.09 -2.27
CA ASP A 6 5.98 17.57 -1.16
C ASP A 6 5.11 16.89 -0.09
N SER A 7 3.96 17.49 0.22
CA SER A 7 3.03 16.96 1.22
C SER A 7 2.38 15.67 0.73
N GLU A 8 1.93 15.63 -0.53
CA GLU A 8 1.42 14.43 -1.19
C GLU A 8 2.49 13.32 -1.21
N TYR A 9 3.72 13.63 -1.61
CA TYR A 9 4.81 12.66 -1.65
C TYR A 9 5.10 12.07 -0.27
N ARG A 10 5.11 12.89 0.78
CA ARG A 10 5.27 12.42 2.17
C ARG A 10 4.12 11.50 2.58
N LEU A 11 2.89 11.96 2.42
CA LEU A 11 1.69 11.20 2.82
C LEU A 11 1.62 9.84 2.11
N THR A 12 1.82 9.83 0.79
CA THR A 12 1.81 8.61 -0.01
C THR A 12 2.96 7.68 0.36
N SER A 13 4.18 8.20 0.57
CA SER A 13 5.33 7.38 0.98
C SER A 13 5.16 6.79 2.38
N GLU A 14 4.60 7.53 3.33
CA GLU A 14 4.29 7.05 4.68
C GLU A 14 3.19 5.98 4.64
N ALA A 15 2.13 6.20 3.88
CA ALA A 15 1.05 5.23 3.73
C ALA A 15 1.53 3.90 3.12
N VAL A 16 2.36 3.97 2.08
CA VAL A 16 2.96 2.79 1.43
C VAL A 16 3.85 2.02 2.41
N GLN A 17 4.68 2.71 3.20
CA GLN A 17 5.51 2.07 4.23
C GLN A 17 4.68 1.40 5.33
N THR A 18 3.60 2.05 5.79
CA THR A 18 2.66 1.47 6.75
C THR A 18 2.01 0.21 6.20
N TRP A 19 1.62 0.23 4.93
CA TRP A 19 1.09 -0.94 4.23
C TRP A 19 2.11 -2.09 4.21
N TYR A 20 3.36 -1.83 3.83
CA TYR A 20 4.43 -2.83 3.84
C TYR A 20 4.69 -3.40 5.24
N ARG A 21 4.69 -2.54 6.27
CA ARG A 21 4.90 -2.94 7.66
C ARG A 21 3.74 -3.77 8.20
N PHE A 22 2.51 -3.46 7.78
CA PHE A 22 1.32 -4.21 8.19
C PHE A 22 1.34 -5.65 7.66
N TYR A 23 1.73 -5.83 6.40
CA TYR A 23 1.84 -7.15 5.78
C TYR A 23 3.20 -7.83 6.01
N GLU A 24 4.15 -7.15 6.67
CA GLU A 24 5.53 -7.59 6.89
C GLU A 24 6.23 -8.08 5.60
N VAL A 25 5.90 -7.46 4.46
CA VAL A 25 6.44 -7.82 3.15
C VAL A 25 7.58 -6.90 2.74
N SER A 26 8.55 -7.46 2.00
CA SER A 26 9.64 -6.68 1.45
C SER A 26 9.12 -5.69 0.40
N PRO A 27 9.69 -4.47 0.35
CA PRO A 27 9.33 -3.49 -0.67
C PRO A 27 9.66 -4.05 -2.06
N ASP A 28 8.64 -4.13 -2.91
CA ASP A 28 8.75 -4.56 -4.29
C ASP A 28 8.51 -3.36 -5.20
N ASP A 29 9.29 -3.21 -6.28
CA ASP A 29 9.22 -2.03 -7.15
C ASP A 29 7.85 -1.89 -7.83
N ARG A 30 7.27 -3.02 -8.27
CA ARG A 30 5.95 -3.06 -8.91
C ARG A 30 4.85 -2.76 -7.90
N ALA A 31 4.88 -3.38 -6.71
CA ALA A 31 3.91 -3.10 -5.66
C ALA A 31 4.01 -1.65 -5.19
N SER A 32 5.21 -1.10 -5.07
CA SER A 32 5.44 0.30 -4.70
C SER A 32 4.86 1.26 -5.72
N HIS A 33 4.99 0.97 -7.01
CA HIS A 33 4.40 1.78 -8.07
C HIS A 33 2.87 1.77 -8.03
N VAL A 34 2.25 0.60 -7.85
CA VAL A 34 0.78 0.47 -7.75
C VAL A 34 0.24 1.15 -6.49
N LEU A 35 0.84 0.88 -5.33
CA LEU A 35 0.40 1.46 -4.06
C LEU A 35 0.58 2.98 -4.05
N ARG A 36 1.64 3.50 -4.66
CA ARG A 36 1.87 4.94 -4.79
C ARG A 36 0.84 5.60 -5.70
N ALA A 37 0.53 5.01 -6.86
CA ALA A 37 -0.51 5.54 -7.74
C ALA A 37 -1.89 5.56 -7.04
N ALA A 38 -2.22 4.49 -6.31
CA ALA A 38 -3.45 4.42 -5.53
C ALA A 38 -3.48 5.44 -4.38
N ALA A 39 -2.35 5.65 -3.71
CA ALA A 39 -2.25 6.63 -2.63
C ALA A 39 -2.46 8.07 -3.12
N VAL A 40 -1.98 8.40 -4.33
CA VAL A 40 -2.24 9.69 -4.98
C VAL A 40 -3.72 9.83 -5.32
N ASP A 41 -4.32 8.81 -5.92
CA ASP A 41 -5.76 8.81 -6.24
C ASP A 41 -6.62 9.03 -4.98
N LEU A 42 -6.32 8.33 -3.89
CA LEU A 42 -6.97 8.56 -2.60
C LEU A 42 -6.79 10.00 -2.09
N TYR A 43 -5.60 10.58 -2.24
CA TYR A 43 -5.37 11.96 -1.87
C TYR A 43 -6.24 12.94 -2.68
N GLU A 44 -6.40 12.69 -3.99
CA GLU A 44 -7.30 13.46 -4.86
C GLU A 44 -8.79 13.27 -4.50
N HIS A 45 -9.15 12.08 -4.01
CA HIS A 45 -10.48 11.76 -3.49
C HIS A 45 -10.81 12.44 -2.15
N GLY A 46 -9.84 13.10 -1.52
CA GLY A 46 -10.03 13.89 -0.30
C GLY A 46 -9.40 13.31 0.96
N TYR A 47 -8.73 12.15 0.87
CA TYR A 47 -8.01 11.57 1.99
C TYR A 47 -6.71 12.35 2.26
N ARG A 48 -6.64 13.09 3.38
CA ARG A 48 -5.52 14.01 3.66
C ARG A 48 -4.54 13.53 4.74
N THR A 49 -4.70 12.29 5.20
CA THR A 49 -3.87 11.70 6.26
C THR A 49 -3.25 10.39 5.76
N ALA A 50 -2.00 10.14 6.14
CA ALA A 50 -1.31 8.90 5.75
C ALA A 50 -1.98 7.65 6.33
N ASP A 51 -2.61 7.79 7.50
CA ASP A 51 -3.33 6.70 8.18
C ASP A 51 -4.62 6.29 7.45
N ASP A 52 -5.44 7.24 7.00
CA ASP A 52 -6.62 6.94 6.15
C ASP A 52 -6.19 6.26 4.86
N ILE A 53 -5.18 6.84 4.18
CA ILE A 53 -4.68 6.30 2.92
C ILE A 53 -4.14 4.89 3.15
N ALA A 54 -3.36 4.66 4.22
CA ALA A 54 -2.86 3.32 4.55
C ALA A 54 -3.99 2.35 4.84
N THR A 55 -5.00 2.75 5.61
CA THR A 55 -6.19 1.93 5.93
C THR A 55 -6.94 1.54 4.66
N MET A 56 -7.15 2.49 3.74
CA MET A 56 -7.77 2.24 2.45
C MET A 56 -6.92 1.31 1.58
N LEU A 57 -5.60 1.49 1.55
CA LEU A 57 -4.69 0.60 0.84
C LEU A 57 -4.72 -0.81 1.44
N ILE A 58 -4.75 -0.95 2.76
CA ILE A 58 -4.79 -2.23 3.46
C ILE A 58 -6.10 -2.96 3.12
N GLY A 59 -7.24 -2.27 3.19
CA GLY A 59 -8.55 -2.85 2.88
C GLY A 59 -8.77 -3.17 1.40
N THR A 60 -8.23 -2.35 0.50
CA THR A 60 -8.45 -2.51 -0.96
C THR A 60 -7.44 -3.48 -1.58
N TYR A 61 -6.17 -3.41 -1.17
CA TYR A 61 -5.08 -4.17 -1.79
C TYR A 61 -4.67 -5.43 -1.02
N VAL A 62 -5.48 -5.86 -0.04
CA VAL A 62 -5.35 -7.19 0.62
C VAL A 62 -5.25 -8.33 -0.40
N GLY A 63 -5.95 -8.22 -1.54
CA GLY A 63 -6.06 -9.25 -2.57
C GLY A 63 -4.80 -9.48 -3.42
N ILE A 64 -3.92 -8.47 -3.56
CA ILE A 64 -2.66 -8.64 -4.33
C ILE A 64 -1.80 -9.74 -3.70
N TRP A 65 -1.86 -9.90 -2.37
CA TRP A 65 -1.03 -10.86 -1.64
C TRP A 65 -1.81 -12.02 -1.05
N SER A 66 -3.11 -11.87 -0.74
CA SER A 66 -3.96 -12.99 -0.29
C SER A 66 -3.95 -14.16 -1.30
N THR A 67 -3.86 -13.85 -2.60
CA THR A 67 -3.72 -14.84 -3.67
C THR A 67 -2.36 -15.55 -3.67
N LYS A 68 -1.30 -14.89 -3.19
CA LYS A 68 0.06 -15.46 -3.16
C LYS A 68 0.30 -16.36 -1.95
N VAL A 69 -0.28 -16.04 -0.78
CA VAL A 69 -0.15 -16.87 0.42
C VAL A 69 -0.96 -18.17 0.34
N ASN A 70 -2.13 -18.16 -0.31
CA ASN A 70 -2.94 -19.38 -0.47
C ASN A 70 -2.40 -20.35 -1.54
N ALA A 71 -1.45 -19.94 -2.39
CA ALA A 71 -0.90 -20.81 -3.44
C ALA A 71 0.37 -21.56 -3.01
N ALA A 72 1.07 -21.13 -1.95
CA ALA A 72 2.38 -21.67 -1.58
C ALA A 72 2.40 -22.47 -0.26
N THR A 73 1.33 -22.46 0.55
CA THR A 73 1.24 -23.28 1.76
C THR A 73 0.21 -24.40 1.61
N SER A 74 0.21 -25.07 0.45
CA SER A 74 -0.22 -26.47 0.39
C SER A 74 1.01 -27.36 0.59
N GLU A 75 1.72 -27.16 1.71
CA GLU A 75 2.60 -28.21 2.24
C GLU A 75 1.67 -29.31 2.76
N SER A 76 1.34 -30.24 1.88
CA SER A 76 0.73 -31.51 2.25
C SER A 76 1.69 -32.22 3.21
N VAL A 77 1.37 -32.18 4.49
CA VAL A 77 1.87 -33.16 5.46
C VAL A 77 0.70 -34.11 5.79
N HIS A 78 0.65 -35.24 5.07
CA HIS A 78 0.04 -36.45 5.58
C HIS A 78 0.62 -37.69 4.89
#